data_AF-A0KI62-F1
#
_entry.id   AF-A0KI62-F1
#
_cell.length_a   1.000
_cell.length_b   1.000
_cell.length_c   1.000
_cell.angle_alpha   90.00
_cell.angle_beta   90.00
_cell.angle_gamma   90.00
#
_symmetry.space_group_name_H-M   'P 1'
#
loop_
_entity.id
_entity.type
_entity.pdbx_description
1 polymer ?
#
loop_
_entity_poly.entity_id
_entity_poly.type
_entity_poly.pdbx_seq_one_letter_code
_entity_poly.pdbx_strand_id
1 'polypeptide(L)'
;MKIGELAKQTGMAASTIRFYEARGLLSKVRRGTNGYRDYPPETVPLLTIIGQAQQAGFSLDEIKQLVPADISSWQHAPLLAALEAKVSDIEALETRLAHSKQQLQALIRLVESKPDEMPCEENAARVLASMGIPSPEGIATNTIAAKPATRPKK
;
A
#
# COMPACT_ATOMS: atom_id res chain seq x y z
N MET A 1 3.02 -19.93 -29.21
CA MET A 1 1.72 -19.45 -28.71
C MET A 1 1.50 -17.97 -29.05
N LYS A 2 0.28 -17.58 -29.47
CA LYS A 2 -0.07 -16.16 -29.71
C LYS A 2 -0.41 -15.45 -28.39
N ILE A 3 -0.37 -14.11 -28.41
CA ILE A 3 -0.61 -13.31 -27.20
C ILE A 3 -1.98 -13.55 -26.55
N GLY A 4 -3.03 -13.82 -27.35
CA GLY A 4 -4.38 -14.06 -26.82
C GLY A 4 -4.49 -15.40 -26.08
N GLU A 5 -3.76 -16.41 -26.53
CA GLU A 5 -3.68 -17.70 -25.85
C GLU A 5 -2.80 -17.59 -24.60
N LEU A 6 -1.69 -16.85 -24.67
CA LEU A 6 -0.83 -16.57 -23.51
C LEU A 6 -1.60 -15.82 -22.41
N ALA A 7 -2.39 -14.80 -22.79
CA ALA A 7 -3.24 -14.06 -21.86
C ALA A 7 -4.27 -14.96 -21.16
N LYS A 8 -4.88 -15.91 -21.88
CA LYS A 8 -5.80 -16.88 -21.29
C LYS A 8 -5.10 -17.83 -20.31
N GLN A 9 -3.90 -18.29 -20.65
CA GLN A 9 -3.16 -19.22 -19.80
C GLN A 9 -2.60 -18.56 -18.54
N THR A 10 -2.15 -17.30 -18.61
CA THR A 10 -1.58 -16.59 -17.46
C THR A 10 -2.61 -15.81 -16.67
N GLY A 11 -3.83 -15.61 -17.21
CA GLY A 11 -4.84 -14.72 -16.64
C GLY A 11 -4.48 -13.23 -16.75
N MET A 12 -3.38 -12.89 -17.42
CA MET A 12 -2.92 -11.51 -17.58
C MET A 12 -3.53 -10.86 -18.83
N ALA A 13 -3.79 -9.56 -18.75
CA ALA A 13 -4.19 -8.80 -19.92
C ALA A 13 -3.05 -8.78 -20.97
N ALA A 14 -3.42 -8.86 -22.26
CA ALA A 14 -2.47 -8.78 -23.35
C ALA A 14 -1.66 -7.46 -23.35
N SER A 15 -2.22 -6.37 -22.84
CA SER A 15 -1.50 -5.10 -22.61
C SER A 15 -0.38 -5.26 -21.60
N THR A 16 -0.62 -5.93 -20.47
CA THR A 16 0.39 -6.22 -19.43
C THR A 16 1.53 -7.07 -19.99
N ILE A 17 1.21 -8.09 -20.79
CA ILE A 17 2.23 -8.93 -21.43
C ILE A 17 3.11 -8.11 -22.38
N ARG A 18 2.51 -7.24 -23.22
CA ARG A 18 3.26 -6.34 -24.11
C ARG A 18 4.11 -5.35 -23.32
N PHE A 19 3.62 -4.90 -22.17
CA PHE A 19 4.33 -3.99 -21.31
C PHE A 19 5.60 -4.63 -20.72
N TYR A 20 5.50 -5.87 -20.24
CA TYR A 20 6.69 -6.61 -19.79
C TYR A 20 7.67 -6.90 -20.92
N GLU A 21 7.17 -7.23 -22.12
CA GLU A 21 8.00 -7.34 -23.32
C GLU A 21 8.76 -6.03 -23.60
N ALA A 22 8.06 -4.89 -23.58
CA ALA A 22 8.66 -3.57 -23.84
C ALA A 22 9.72 -3.19 -22.79
N ARG A 23 9.59 -3.67 -21.55
CA ARG A 23 10.59 -3.49 -20.48
C ARG A 23 11.75 -4.49 -20.54
N GLY A 24 11.71 -5.41 -21.50
CA GLY A 24 12.76 -6.40 -21.74
C GLY A 24 12.76 -7.54 -20.73
N LEU A 25 11.63 -7.81 -20.07
CA LEU A 25 11.47 -8.96 -19.17
C LEU A 25 11.21 -10.26 -19.94
N LEU A 26 10.76 -10.16 -21.19
CA LEU A 26 10.49 -11.29 -22.07
C LEU A 26 11.52 -11.30 -23.21
N SER A 27 12.66 -11.95 -22.98
CA SER A 27 13.83 -11.92 -23.88
C SER A 27 13.72 -12.81 -25.12
N LYS A 28 12.83 -13.81 -25.11
CA LYS A 28 12.74 -14.86 -26.16
C LYS A 28 11.56 -14.71 -27.13
N VAL A 29 10.96 -13.53 -27.25
CA VAL A 29 9.83 -13.34 -28.17
C VAL A 29 10.32 -13.37 -29.62
N ARG A 30 10.06 -14.50 -30.30
CA ARG A 30 10.38 -14.63 -31.73
C ARG A 30 9.34 -13.87 -32.53
N ARG A 31 9.78 -13.05 -33.48
CA ARG A 31 8.90 -12.59 -34.56
C ARG A 31 8.91 -13.65 -35.64
N GLY A 32 7.76 -14.24 -35.92
CA GLY A 32 7.59 -15.15 -37.03
C GLY A 32 7.77 -14.44 -38.37
N THR A 33 8.00 -15.21 -39.44
CA THR A 33 8.13 -14.71 -40.82
C THR A 33 6.88 -13.94 -41.30
N ASN A 34 5.74 -14.17 -40.66
CA ASN A 34 4.47 -13.48 -40.87
C ASN A 34 4.29 -12.19 -40.05
N GLY A 35 5.35 -11.71 -39.37
CA GLY A 35 5.32 -10.48 -38.56
C GLY A 35 4.61 -10.61 -37.21
N TYR A 36 4.01 -11.77 -36.91
CA TYR A 36 3.35 -12.02 -35.63
C TYR A 36 4.35 -12.43 -34.56
N ARG A 37 4.07 -12.01 -33.32
CA ARG A 37 4.78 -12.51 -32.13
C ARG A 37 4.41 -13.95 -31.87
N ASP A 38 5.43 -14.73 -31.52
CA ASP A 38 5.26 -16.09 -31.06
C ASP A 38 5.98 -16.25 -29.72
N TYR A 39 5.20 -16.59 -28.70
CA TYR A 39 5.70 -16.80 -27.34
C TYR A 39 5.93 -18.29 -27.13
N PRO A 40 7.12 -18.70 -26.69
CA PRO A 40 7.39 -20.09 -26.39
C PRO A 40 6.73 -20.48 -25.05
N PRO A 41 6.43 -21.77 -24.81
CA PRO A 41 5.67 -22.23 -23.64
C PRO A 41 6.32 -21.85 -22.30
N GLU A 42 7.64 -21.74 -22.23
CA GLU A 42 8.38 -21.26 -21.04
C GLU A 42 8.05 -19.82 -20.63
N THR A 43 7.36 -19.06 -21.48
CA THR A 43 6.90 -17.70 -21.15
C THR A 43 5.83 -17.70 -20.06
N VAL A 44 5.02 -18.75 -19.97
CA VAL A 44 3.94 -18.87 -18.96
C VAL A 44 4.50 -18.86 -17.54
N PRO A 45 5.39 -19.79 -17.14
CA PRO A 45 5.94 -19.80 -15.79
C PRO A 45 6.73 -18.52 -15.47
N LEU A 46 7.43 -17.94 -16.46
CA LEU A 46 8.13 -16.67 -16.30
C LEU A 46 7.16 -15.53 -15.95
N LEU A 47 6.05 -15.41 -16.66
CA LEU A 47 5.02 -14.41 -16.38
C LEU A 47 4.36 -14.61 -15.02
N THR A 48 4.15 -15.87 -14.61
CA THR A 48 3.65 -16.19 -13.27
C THR A 48 4.62 -15.72 -12.18
N ILE A 49 5.93 -15.97 -12.34
CA ILE A 49 6.96 -15.52 -11.39
C ILE A 49 7.01 -13.99 -11.32
N ILE A 50 7.00 -13.31 -12.48
CA ILE A 50 6.97 -11.83 -12.54
C ILE A 50 5.74 -11.30 -11.79
N GLY A 51 4.56 -11.88 -12.03
CA GLY A 51 3.33 -11.49 -11.36
C GLY A 51 3.38 -11.66 -9.84
N GLN A 52 3.90 -12.81 -9.36
CA GLN A 52 4.05 -13.07 -7.93
C GLN A 52 5.07 -12.12 -7.27
N ALA A 53 6.21 -11.88 -7.93
CA ALA A 53 7.21 -10.95 -7.43
C ALA A 53 6.67 -9.52 -7.33
N GLN A 54 5.89 -9.06 -8.31
CA GLN A 54 5.22 -7.75 -8.21
C GLN A 54 4.22 -7.69 -7.06
N GLN A 55 3.45 -8.74 -6.82
CA GLN A 55 2.54 -8.81 -5.66
C GLN A 55 3.28 -8.78 -4.32
N ALA A 56 4.48 -9.36 -4.27
CA ALA A 56 5.37 -9.31 -3.12
C ALA A 56 6.10 -7.95 -2.95
N GLY A 57 5.85 -6.98 -3.82
CA GLY A 57 6.43 -5.64 -3.71
C GLY A 57 7.76 -5.44 -4.43
N PHE A 58 8.17 -6.36 -5.31
CA PHE A 58 9.30 -6.12 -6.20
C PHE A 58 8.91 -5.21 -7.37
N SER A 59 9.78 -4.24 -7.66
CA SER A 59 9.76 -3.45 -8.88
C SER A 59 10.17 -4.31 -10.08
N LEU A 60 9.79 -3.87 -11.28
CA LEU A 60 10.17 -4.57 -12.50
C LEU A 60 11.69 -4.53 -12.76
N ASP A 61 12.38 -3.50 -12.27
CA ASP A 61 13.83 -3.40 -12.41
C ASP A 61 14.55 -4.38 -11.48
N GLU A 62 14.09 -4.53 -10.22
CA GLU A 62 14.58 -5.60 -9.33
C GLU A 62 14.32 -6.98 -9.96
N ILE A 63 13.10 -7.24 -10.45
CA ILE A 63 12.76 -8.51 -11.09
C ILE A 63 13.67 -8.80 -12.29
N LYS A 64 13.98 -7.79 -13.11
CA LYS A 64 14.86 -7.94 -14.27
C LYS A 64 16.30 -8.30 -13.88
N GLN A 65 16.78 -7.82 -12.73
CA GLN A 65 18.10 -8.16 -12.22
C GLN A 65 18.15 -9.57 -11.61
N LEU A 66 17.04 -10.01 -10.99
CA LEU A 66 16.97 -11.27 -10.25
C LEU A 66 16.56 -12.46 -11.12
N VAL A 67 15.77 -12.22 -12.17
CA VAL A 67 15.30 -13.25 -13.10
C VAL A 67 16.09 -13.12 -14.41
N PRO A 68 17.23 -13.82 -14.53
CA PRO A 68 17.98 -13.78 -15.77
C PRO A 68 17.19 -14.39 -16.92
N ALA A 69 17.48 -13.91 -18.14
CA ALA A 69 16.90 -14.44 -19.38
C ALA A 69 17.19 -15.94 -19.61
N ASP A 70 18.22 -16.47 -18.94
CA ASP A 70 18.57 -17.88 -18.94
C ASP A 70 18.73 -18.39 -17.50
N ILE A 71 17.99 -19.44 -17.18
CA ILE A 71 18.02 -20.15 -15.90
C ILE A 71 19.44 -20.65 -15.59
N SER A 72 20.26 -20.94 -16.60
CA SER A 72 21.66 -21.37 -16.42
C SER A 72 22.57 -20.30 -15.80
N SER A 73 22.17 -19.03 -15.87
CA SER A 73 22.90 -17.87 -15.34
C SER A 73 22.36 -17.38 -13.98
N TRP A 74 21.52 -18.19 -13.34
CA TRP A 74 20.93 -17.86 -12.05
C TRP A 74 21.99 -17.88 -10.94
N GLN A 75 22.10 -16.75 -10.23
CA GLN A 75 22.96 -16.63 -9.07
C GLN A 75 22.13 -16.77 -7.78
N HIS A 76 22.41 -17.82 -7.00
CA HIS A 76 21.66 -18.13 -5.79
C HIS A 76 21.82 -17.06 -4.69
N ALA A 77 23.05 -16.62 -4.42
CA ALA A 77 23.33 -15.68 -3.32
C ALA A 77 22.68 -14.29 -3.51
N PRO A 78 22.76 -13.64 -4.69
CA PRO A 78 22.07 -12.36 -4.93
C PRO A 78 20.54 -12.49 -4.85
N LEU A 79 19.97 -13.61 -5.31
CA LEU A 79 18.53 -13.84 -5.18
C LEU A 79 18.12 -13.93 -3.71
N LEU A 80 18.82 -14.75 -2.93
CA LEU A 80 18.51 -14.91 -1.51
C LEU A 80 18.60 -13.57 -0.77
N ALA A 81 19.67 -12.81 -0.99
CA ALA A 81 19.84 -11.49 -0.40
C ALA A 81 18.71 -10.52 -0.77
N ALA A 82 18.23 -10.54 -2.02
CA ALA A 82 17.13 -9.68 -2.45
C ALA A 82 15.78 -10.11 -1.85
N LEU A 83 15.55 -11.41 -1.68
CA LEU A 83 14.37 -11.93 -0.99
C LEU A 83 14.38 -11.54 0.49
N GLU A 84 15.50 -11.73 1.18
CA GLU A 84 15.68 -11.32 2.59
C GLU A 84 15.49 -9.82 2.76
N ALA A 85 16.07 -9.01 1.88
CA ALA A 85 15.86 -7.56 1.88
C ALA A 85 14.37 -7.20 1.71
N LYS A 86 13.65 -7.88 0.81
CA LYS A 86 12.21 -7.62 0.63
C LYS A 86 11.38 -8.01 1.84
N VAL A 87 11.74 -9.09 2.52
CA VAL A 87 11.10 -9.46 3.80
C VAL A 87 11.33 -8.36 4.84
N SER A 88 12.56 -7.87 4.96
CA SER A 88 12.87 -6.76 5.88
C SER A 88 12.10 -5.47 5.54
N ASP A 89 11.94 -5.14 4.26
CA ASP A 89 11.12 -4.00 3.82
C ASP A 89 9.65 -4.17 4.26
N ILE A 90 9.10 -5.38 4.10
CA ILE A 90 7.72 -5.71 4.49
C ILE A 90 7.55 -5.58 6.01
N GLU A 91 8.46 -6.13 6.81
CA GLU A 91 8.42 -6.03 8.28
C GLU A 91 8.46 -4.57 8.77
N ALA A 92 9.27 -3.73 8.12
CA ALA A 92 9.31 -2.30 8.40
C ALA A 92 7.98 -1.61 8.07
N LEU A 93 7.36 -1.97 6.94
CA LEU A 93 6.04 -1.46 6.54
C LEU A 93 4.94 -1.92 7.51
N GLU A 94 4.96 -3.17 7.95
CA GLU A 94 4.03 -3.71 8.95
C GLU A 94 4.11 -2.94 10.26
N THR A 95 5.34 -2.70 10.75
CA THR A 95 5.58 -1.90 11.96
C THR A 95 5.00 -0.50 11.83
N ARG A 96 5.23 0.17 10.68
CA ARG A 96 4.69 1.51 10.42
C ARG A 96 3.16 1.53 10.36
N LEU A 97 2.56 0.54 9.69
CA LEU A 97 1.11 0.40 9.60
C LEU A 97 0.48 0.10 10.97
N ALA A 98 1.11 -0.74 11.78
CA ALA A 98 0.67 -1.03 13.14
C ALA A 98 0.67 0.24 14.01
N HIS A 99 1.73 1.04 13.95
CA HIS A 99 1.80 2.32 14.65
C HIS A 99 0.70 3.29 14.19
N SER A 100 0.54 3.47 12.87
CA SER A 100 -0.51 4.33 12.32
C SER A 100 -1.91 3.88 12.72
N LYS A 101 -2.18 2.57 12.71
CA LYS A 101 -3.44 1.99 13.19
C LYS A 101 -3.68 2.31 14.67
N GLN A 102 -2.65 2.16 15.52
CA GLN A 102 -2.76 2.49 16.95
C GLN A 102 -3.07 3.98 17.17
N GLN A 103 -2.44 4.87 16.40
CA GLN A 103 -2.74 6.31 16.45
C GLN A 103 -4.19 6.58 16.08
N LEU A 104 -4.69 6.03 14.97
CA LEU A 104 -6.09 6.19 14.56
C LEU A 104 -7.06 5.65 15.61
N GLN A 105 -6.76 4.50 16.22
CA GLN A 105 -7.59 3.95 17.30
C GLN A 105 -7.59 4.83 18.55
N ALA A 106 -6.47 5.46 18.89
CA ALA A 106 -6.41 6.41 20.00
C ALA A 106 -7.27 7.66 19.70
N LEU A 107 -7.23 8.17 18.46
CA LEU A 107 -8.07 9.28 18.03
C LEU A 107 -9.56 8.94 18.07
N ILE A 108 -9.94 7.73 17.60
CA ILE A 108 -11.32 7.23 17.68
C ILE A 108 -11.79 7.24 19.14
N ARG A 109 -11.03 6.62 20.06
CA ARG A 109 -11.38 6.61 21.50
C ARG A 109 -11.52 8.01 22.07
N LEU A 110 -10.66 8.93 21.66
CA LEU A 110 -10.75 10.31 22.12
C LEU A 110 -12.05 10.98 21.64
N VAL A 111 -12.40 10.83 20.36
CA VAL A 111 -13.64 11.36 19.81
C VAL A 111 -14.86 10.73 20.49
N GLU A 112 -14.84 9.42 20.74
CA GLU A 112 -15.91 8.68 21.43
C GLU A 112 -16.04 9.08 22.91
N SER A 113 -14.95 9.45 23.58
CA SER A 113 -14.94 9.92 24.98
C SER A 113 -15.57 11.32 25.19
N LYS A 114 -16.39 11.77 24.25
CA LYS A 114 -17.14 13.04 24.33
C LYS A 114 -18.13 12.96 25.51
N PRO A 115 -18.09 13.88 26.47
CA PRO A 115 -19.12 13.97 27.51
C PRO A 115 -20.49 14.29 26.91
N ASP A 116 -21.56 13.69 27.43
CA ASP A 116 -22.92 13.83 26.90
C ASP A 116 -23.41 15.29 26.85
N GLU A 117 -22.99 16.10 27.82
CA GLU A 117 -23.37 17.52 27.93
C GLU A 117 -22.47 18.46 27.13
N MET A 118 -21.39 17.97 26.51
CA MET A 118 -20.47 18.80 25.73
C MET A 118 -21.02 19.04 24.32
N PRO A 119 -21.00 20.26 23.76
CA PRO A 119 -21.27 20.51 22.35
C PRO A 119 -20.23 19.87 21.42
N CYS A 120 -20.57 19.58 20.16
CA CYS A 120 -19.64 18.93 19.22
C CYS A 120 -18.43 19.81 18.86
N GLU A 121 -18.61 21.12 18.79
CA GLU A 121 -17.55 22.09 18.48
C GLU A 121 -16.49 22.12 19.60
N GLU A 122 -16.92 22.09 20.85
CA GLU A 122 -16.02 22.03 22.02
C GLU A 122 -15.28 20.69 22.09
N ASN A 123 -15.94 19.59 21.73
CA ASN A 123 -15.28 18.28 21.62
C ASN A 123 -14.23 18.27 20.49
N ALA A 124 -14.50 18.94 19.35
CA ALA A 124 -13.56 19.05 18.25
C ALA A 124 -12.31 19.84 18.65
N ALA A 125 -12.47 20.97 19.35
CA ALA A 125 -11.35 21.73 19.91
C ALA A 125 -10.53 20.91 20.92
N ARG A 126 -11.18 20.14 21.80
CA ARG A 126 -10.52 19.21 22.74
C ARG A 126 -9.68 18.17 21.99
N VAL A 127 -10.25 17.58 20.94
CA VAL A 127 -9.57 16.58 20.10
C VAL A 127 -8.37 17.20 19.39
N LEU A 128 -8.52 18.36 18.75
CA LEU A 128 -7.43 19.07 18.06
C LEU A 128 -6.30 19.45 19.02
N ALA A 129 -6.63 19.98 20.20
CA ALA A 129 -5.66 20.34 21.22
C ALA A 129 -4.84 19.13 21.70
N SER A 130 -5.47 17.97 21.89
CA SER A 130 -4.77 16.73 22.26
C SER A 130 -3.80 16.22 21.18
N MET A 131 -4.05 16.58 19.92
CA MET A 131 -3.18 16.29 18.78
C MET A 131 -2.09 17.34 18.57
N GLY A 132 -2.01 18.37 19.43
CA GLY A 132 -1.08 19.49 19.27
C GLY A 132 -1.42 20.43 18.11
N ILE A 133 -2.64 20.34 17.58
CA ILE A 133 -3.12 21.22 16.51
C ILE A 133 -3.85 22.40 17.17
N PRO A 134 -3.42 23.65 16.93
CA PRO A 134 -4.12 24.80 17.47
C PRO A 134 -5.54 24.84 16.90
N SER A 135 -6.53 24.93 17.78
CA SER A 135 -7.93 25.11 17.38
C SER A 135 -8.08 26.45 16.65
N PRO A 136 -8.86 26.53 15.56
CA PRO A 136 -9.16 27.83 14.94
C PRO A 136 -9.79 28.75 15.99
N GLU A 137 -9.24 29.97 16.11
CA GLU A 137 -9.73 31.01 17.00
C GLU A 137 -11.20 31.31 16.67
N GLY A 138 -12.12 31.09 17.63
CA GLY A 138 -13.53 31.41 17.43
C GLY A 138 -14.55 30.68 18.30
N ILE A 139 -14.19 29.63 19.05
CA ILE A 139 -15.16 29.00 19.96
C ILE A 139 -15.19 29.80 21.26
N ALA A 140 -16.09 30.78 21.31
CA ALA A 140 -16.42 31.49 22.53
C ALA A 140 -16.78 30.47 23.61
N THR A 141 -15.92 30.35 24.62
CA THR A 141 -16.23 29.71 25.89
C THR A 141 -17.38 30.48 26.52
N ASN A 142 -18.62 30.11 26.18
CA ASN A 142 -19.77 30.56 26.94
C ASN A 142 -19.72 29.79 28.27
N THR A 143 -18.98 30.37 29.20
CA THR A 143 -18.98 30.01 30.61
C THR A 143 -20.42 29.92 31.05
N ILE A 144 -20.90 28.70 31.37
CA ILE A 144 -22.18 28.52 32.04
C ILE A 144 -22.00 29.16 33.41
N ALA A 145 -22.45 30.41 33.53
CA ALA A 145 -22.50 31.14 34.77
C ALA A 145 -23.44 30.39 35.72
N ALA A 146 -22.84 29.71 36.71
CA ALA A 146 -23.56 29.21 37.87
C ALA A 146 -24.22 30.42 38.57
N LYS A 147 -25.55 30.49 38.43
CA LYS A 147 -26.42 31.49 39.04
C LYS A 147 -26.28 31.45 40.57
N PRO A 148 -26.10 32.59 41.27
CA PRO A 148 -25.96 32.56 42.72
C PRO A 148 -27.30 32.23 43.37
N ALA A 149 -27.29 31.25 44.28
CA ALA A 149 -28.41 30.92 45.14
C ALA A 149 -28.69 32.10 46.08
N THR A 150 -29.77 32.83 45.82
CA THR A 150 -30.32 33.84 46.72
C THR A 150 -30.91 33.18 47.97
N ARG A 151 -30.29 33.44 49.11
CA ARG A 151 -30.76 33.14 50.46
C ARG A 151 -32.01 33.98 50.81
N PRO A 152 -33.11 33.43 51.34
CA PRO A 152 -34.10 34.25 52.02
C PRO A 152 -33.72 34.40 53.51
N LYS A 153 -33.75 35.65 53.99
CA LYS A 153 -33.80 35.98 55.42
C LYS A 153 -35.28 35.97 55.86
N LYS A 154 -35.65 35.07 56.77
CA LYS A 154 -36.31 35.35 58.06
C LYS A 154 -36.57 34.04 58.79
#